data_AF-A0A0G1AHI1-F1
#
_entry.id   AF-A0A0G1AHI1-F1
#
_cell.length_a   1.000
_cell.length_b   1.000
_cell.length_c   1.000
_cell.angle_alpha   90.00
_cell.angle_beta   90.00
_cell.angle_gamma   90.00
#
_symmetry.space_group_name_H-M   'P 1'
#
loop_
_entity.id
_entity.type
_entity.pdbx_description
1 polymer ?
#
loop_
_entity_poly.entity_id
_entity_poly.type
_entity_poly.pdbx_seq_one_letter_code
_entity_poly.pdbx_strand_id
1 'polypeptide(L)'
;MADWPEKNSITLLSKPSNLAEGFLFKLDLKTLSLTKLLGNIKGLFAKMSPDGKKIIYSQSIGNQNLETNILIIADSQKIPLGIATLADKCVFANGSANAVYCAAPRFIPNNSLPDAWYQGIVSFSDGFWQIDSESGTLKILAGGAEDIDAINLFLDPEDKFLFFTNKKDNTLWRLRLAAGD
;
A
#
# COMPACT_ATOMS: atom_id res chain seq x y z
N MET A 1 -12.85 1.21 -5.75
CA MET A 1 -12.53 1.63 -4.37
C MET A 1 -12.21 3.11 -4.43
N ALA A 2 -12.74 3.91 -3.51
CA ALA A 2 -12.53 5.35 -3.47
C ALA A 2 -11.71 5.70 -2.23
N ASP A 3 -10.73 6.58 -2.37
CA ASP A 3 -9.88 7.05 -1.27
C ASP A 3 -9.67 8.57 -1.38
N TRP A 4 -9.38 9.20 -0.25
CA TRP A 4 -9.21 10.65 -0.10
C TRP A 4 -7.78 10.97 0.30
N PRO A 5 -6.83 11.02 -0.66
CA PRO A 5 -5.45 11.33 -0.34
C PRO A 5 -5.29 12.77 0.18
N GLU A 6 -6.07 13.71 -0.35
CA GLU A 6 -6.05 15.12 0.05
C GLU A 6 -7.45 15.72 -0.02
N LYS A 7 -7.64 16.89 0.60
CA LYS A 7 -8.95 17.55 0.75
C LYS A 7 -9.73 17.73 -0.56
N ASN A 8 -9.04 17.97 -1.67
CA ASN A 8 -9.66 18.35 -2.95
C ASN A 8 -9.51 17.29 -4.04
N SER A 9 -9.13 16.06 -3.71
CA SER A 9 -9.09 14.99 -4.70
C SER A 9 -9.52 13.64 -4.15
N ILE A 10 -10.13 12.86 -5.04
CA ILE A 10 -10.53 11.49 -4.79
C ILE A 10 -9.74 10.61 -5.75
N THR A 11 -9.17 9.51 -5.26
CA THR A 11 -8.64 8.46 -6.14
C THR A 11 -9.66 7.34 -6.30
N LEU A 12 -9.80 6.86 -7.54
CA LEU A 12 -10.73 5.81 -7.93
C LEU A 12 -9.94 4.64 -8.49
N LEU A 13 -9.87 3.55 -7.75
CA LEU A 13 -9.18 2.32 -8.10
C LEU A 13 -10.19 1.26 -8.56
N SER A 14 -9.94 0.64 -9.72
CA SER A 14 -10.67 -0.55 -10.16
C SER A 14 -10.49 -1.72 -9.19
N LYS A 15 -11.45 -2.64 -9.07
CA LYS A 15 -11.23 -3.83 -8.24
C LYS A 15 -10.03 -4.64 -8.77
N PRO A 16 -9.08 -5.01 -7.90
CA PRO A 16 -7.89 -5.73 -8.32
C PRO A 16 -8.24 -7.17 -8.71
N SER A 17 -7.59 -7.68 -9.76
CA SER A 17 -7.58 -9.10 -10.08
C SER A 17 -6.26 -9.50 -10.74
N ASN A 18 -5.77 -10.70 -10.44
CA ASN A 18 -4.53 -11.30 -10.94
C ASN A 18 -4.44 -11.31 -12.47
N LEU A 19 -5.58 -11.46 -13.16
CA LEU A 19 -5.64 -11.57 -14.61
C LEU A 19 -6.19 -10.33 -15.31
N ALA A 20 -6.96 -9.50 -14.60
CA ALA A 20 -7.56 -8.30 -15.18
C ALA A 20 -6.66 -7.08 -14.99
N GLU A 21 -6.63 -6.22 -16.01
CA GLU A 21 -5.94 -4.94 -15.93
C GLU A 21 -6.72 -3.96 -15.07
N GLY A 22 -6.02 -3.38 -14.09
CA GLY A 22 -6.52 -2.35 -13.22
C GLY A 22 -6.09 -0.95 -13.62
N PHE A 23 -6.81 0.03 -13.09
CA PHE A 23 -6.66 1.45 -13.35
C PHE A 23 -6.83 2.26 -12.06
N LEU A 24 -6.02 3.30 -11.93
CA LEU A 24 -6.16 4.33 -10.91
C LEU A 24 -6.44 5.66 -11.57
N PHE A 25 -7.55 6.29 -11.20
CA PHE A 25 -7.90 7.64 -11.62
C PHE A 25 -7.84 8.60 -10.44
N LYS A 26 -7.57 9.89 -10.71
CA LYS A 26 -7.74 11.00 -9.78
C LYS A 26 -8.86 11.89 -10.28
N LEU A 27 -9.84 12.15 -9.44
CA LEU A 27 -10.88 13.15 -9.64
C LEU A 27 -10.50 14.39 -8.84
N ASP A 28 -10.25 15.50 -9.52
CA ASP A 28 -10.08 16.81 -8.88
C ASP A 28 -11.48 17.39 -8.60
N LEU A 29 -11.74 17.78 -7.35
CA LEU A 29 -13.06 18.25 -6.93
C LEU A 29 -13.33 19.72 -7.24
N LYS A 30 -12.31 20.50 -7.60
CA LYS A 30 -12.45 21.90 -8.02
C LYS A 30 -12.75 22.00 -9.50
N THR A 31 -12.02 21.25 -10.32
CA THR A 31 -12.15 21.27 -11.79
C THR A 31 -13.10 20.21 -12.32
N LEU A 32 -13.43 19.21 -11.50
CA LEU A 32 -14.15 17.99 -11.89
C LEU A 32 -13.43 17.17 -12.98
N SER A 33 -12.13 17.41 -13.18
CA SER A 33 -11.34 16.66 -14.15
C SER A 33 -10.99 15.28 -13.62
N LEU A 34 -11.22 14.25 -14.45
CA LEU A 34 -10.80 12.89 -14.18
C LEU A 34 -9.51 12.58 -14.96
N THR A 35 -8.42 12.32 -14.26
CA THR A 35 -7.12 12.00 -14.85
C THR A 35 -6.72 10.57 -14.53
N LYS A 36 -6.30 9.79 -15.53
CA LYS A 36 -5.73 8.47 -15.31
C LYS A 36 -4.29 8.62 -14.82
N LEU A 37 -3.96 8.00 -13.69
CA LEU A 37 -2.62 8.02 -13.08
C LEU A 37 -1.84 6.73 -13.31
N LEU A 38 -2.53 5.58 -13.18
CA LEU A 38 -2.00 4.26 -13.48
C LEU A 38 -3.02 3.48 -14.30
N GLY A 39 -2.56 2.57 -15.14
CA GLY A 39 -3.44 1.72 -15.95
C GLY A 39 -2.70 0.55 -16.57
N ASN A 40 -3.46 -0.43 -17.05
CA ASN A 40 -2.92 -1.61 -17.72
C ASN A 40 -1.99 -2.45 -16.83
N ILE A 41 -2.30 -2.49 -15.52
CA ILE A 41 -1.51 -3.22 -14.52
C ILE A 41 -2.37 -4.34 -13.93
N LYS A 42 -1.92 -5.59 -14.05
CA LYS A 42 -2.62 -6.74 -13.45
C LYS A 42 -2.48 -6.74 -11.93
N GLY A 43 -3.56 -7.06 -11.24
CA GLY A 43 -3.59 -7.12 -9.77
C GLY A 43 -3.37 -5.79 -9.07
N LEU A 44 -3.66 -4.67 -9.75
CA LEU A 44 -3.33 -3.33 -9.27
C LEU A 44 -4.02 -3.01 -7.94
N PHE A 45 -3.22 -2.89 -6.87
CA PHE A 45 -3.55 -2.03 -5.74
C PHE A 45 -2.71 -0.77 -5.81
N ALA A 46 -3.25 0.36 -5.36
CA ALA A 46 -2.52 1.61 -5.28
C ALA A 46 -3.07 2.52 -4.19
N LYS A 47 -2.18 3.29 -3.56
CA LYS A 47 -2.49 4.39 -2.65
C LYS A 47 -1.66 5.60 -3.03
N MET A 48 -2.26 6.78 -2.98
CA MET A 48 -1.59 8.05 -3.25
C MET A 48 -1.15 8.71 -1.94
N SER A 49 -0.01 9.40 -1.97
CA SER A 49 0.48 10.18 -0.83
C SER A 49 -0.41 11.39 -0.51
N PRO A 50 -0.44 11.86 0.74
CA PRO A 50 -1.26 13.01 1.13
C PRO A 50 -0.93 14.33 0.42
N ASP A 51 0.30 14.47 -0.09
CA ASP A 51 0.72 15.61 -0.90
C ASP A 51 0.40 15.45 -2.40
N GLY A 52 -0.18 14.31 -2.79
CA GLY A 52 -0.56 14.01 -4.15
C GLY A 52 0.60 13.84 -5.13
N LYS A 53 1.85 13.65 -4.65
CA LYS A 53 3.06 13.57 -5.50
C LYS A 53 3.56 12.15 -5.76
N LYS A 54 3.18 11.19 -4.92
CA LYS A 54 3.68 9.81 -4.96
C LYS A 54 2.53 8.82 -4.95
N ILE A 55 2.77 7.64 -5.53
CA ILE A 55 1.83 6.52 -5.50
C ILE A 55 2.60 5.27 -5.13
N ILE A 56 2.23 4.62 -4.02
CA ILE A 56 2.66 3.24 -3.79
C ILE A 56 1.67 2.31 -4.49
N TYR A 57 2.16 1.39 -5.30
CA TYR A 57 1.31 0.44 -6.01
C TYR A 57 1.93 -0.94 -6.05
N SER A 58 1.09 -1.96 -6.17
CA SER A 58 1.50 -3.35 -6.32
C SER A 58 0.87 -3.98 -7.54
N GLN A 59 1.55 -4.98 -8.10
CA GLN A 59 1.11 -5.68 -9.29
C GLN A 59 1.41 -7.19 -9.22
N SER A 60 0.62 -7.96 -9.95
CA SER A 60 0.84 -9.39 -10.14
C SER A 60 1.85 -9.64 -11.26
N ILE A 61 2.88 -10.43 -10.98
CA ILE A 61 3.91 -10.84 -11.95
C ILE A 61 3.83 -12.36 -12.14
N GLY A 62 3.78 -12.82 -13.39
CA GLY A 62 3.80 -14.26 -13.70
C GLY A 62 2.67 -15.07 -13.03
N ASN A 63 1.52 -14.42 -12.77
CA ASN A 63 0.32 -14.95 -12.09
C ASN A 63 0.47 -15.36 -10.62
N GLN A 64 1.67 -15.54 -10.08
CA GLN A 64 1.87 -16.04 -8.69
C GLN A 64 2.77 -15.16 -7.83
N ASN A 65 3.45 -14.17 -8.43
CA ASN A 65 4.32 -13.25 -7.71
C ASN A 65 3.67 -11.88 -7.55
N LEU A 66 4.15 -11.14 -6.55
CA LEU A 66 3.80 -9.74 -6.34
C LEU A 66 5.06 -8.87 -6.48
N GLU A 67 4.89 -7.69 -7.06
CA GLU A 67 5.89 -6.63 -7.04
C GLU A 67 5.25 -5.37 -6.45
N THR A 68 5.98 -4.64 -5.61
CA THR A 68 5.54 -3.36 -5.03
C THR A 68 6.53 -2.27 -5.42
N ASN A 69 6.00 -1.10 -5.78
CA ASN A 69 6.79 0.02 -6.27
C ASN A 69 6.22 1.34 -5.76
N ILE A 70 7.06 2.37 -5.75
CA ILE A 70 6.64 3.77 -5.62
C ILE A 70 6.80 4.45 -6.98
N LEU A 71 5.78 5.19 -7.40
CA LEU A 71 5.82 6.09 -8.55
C LEU A 71 5.93 7.52 -8.03
N ILE A 72 6.94 8.26 -8.49
CA ILE A 72 6.99 9.72 -8.39
C ILE A 72 6.24 10.30 -9.59
N ILE A 73 5.17 11.06 -9.34
CA ILE A 73 4.24 11.48 -10.40
C ILE A 73 4.87 12.54 -11.32
N ALA A 74 5.70 13.43 -10.77
CA ALA A 74 6.21 14.59 -11.49
C ALA A 74 7.04 14.23 -12.74
N ASP A 75 7.81 13.14 -12.66
CA ASP A 75 8.74 12.69 -13.71
C ASP A 75 8.49 11.23 -14.13
N SER A 76 7.45 10.59 -13.59
CA SER A 76 7.13 9.17 -13.81
C SER A 76 8.26 8.21 -13.38
N GLN A 77 9.12 8.60 -12.43
CA GLN A 77 10.15 7.73 -11.90
C GLN A 77 9.53 6.58 -11.10
N LYS A 78 9.85 5.34 -11.48
CA LYS A 78 9.50 4.12 -10.76
C LYS A 78 10.65 3.72 -9.82
N ILE A 79 10.35 3.56 -8.54
CA ILE A 79 11.25 3.07 -7.50
C ILE A 79 10.78 1.66 -7.08
N PRO A 80 11.46 0.59 -7.51
CA PRO A 80 11.16 -0.76 -7.06
C PRO A 80 11.49 -0.92 -5.58
N LEU A 81 10.61 -1.57 -4.82
CA LEU A 81 10.84 -1.85 -3.41
C LEU A 81 11.46 -3.24 -3.23
N GLY A 82 12.40 -3.37 -2.29
CA GLY A 82 12.99 -4.65 -1.90
C GLY A 82 12.05 -5.58 -1.12
N ILE A 83 10.79 -5.20 -0.96
CA ILE A 83 9.72 -6.00 -0.35
C ILE A 83 8.55 -6.13 -1.34
N ALA A 84 7.82 -7.24 -1.24
CA ALA A 84 6.59 -7.47 -1.98
C ALA A 84 5.39 -7.53 -1.03
N THR A 85 4.38 -6.71 -1.27
CA THR A 85 3.11 -6.69 -0.56
C THR A 85 2.00 -6.12 -1.44
N LEU A 86 0.77 -6.17 -0.95
CA LEU A 86 -0.36 -5.45 -1.54
C LEU A 86 -0.30 -3.99 -1.09
N ALA A 87 -0.41 -3.04 -2.01
CA ALA A 87 -0.34 -1.62 -1.65
C ALA A 87 -1.48 -1.17 -0.70
N ASP A 88 -2.57 -1.93 -0.60
CA ASP A 88 -3.63 -1.69 0.39
C ASP A 88 -3.20 -1.99 1.84
N LYS A 89 -2.14 -2.79 2.00
CA LYS A 89 -1.46 -3.06 3.28
C LYS A 89 -0.38 -2.01 3.59
N CYS A 90 -0.51 -0.82 3.02
CA CYS A 90 0.41 0.30 3.23
C CYS A 90 -0.35 1.59 3.56
N VAL A 91 0.30 2.52 4.25
CA VAL A 91 -0.20 3.85 4.57
C VAL A 91 0.96 4.86 4.53
N PHE A 92 0.74 6.00 3.87
CA PHE A 92 1.70 7.10 3.89
C PHE A 92 1.67 7.81 5.25
N ALA A 93 2.82 8.31 5.68
CA ALA A 93 2.93 9.24 6.80
C ALA A 93 2.08 10.49 6.58
N ASN A 94 1.63 11.10 7.67
CA ASN A 94 0.92 12.37 7.61
C ASN A 94 1.89 13.52 7.24
N GLY A 95 1.33 14.60 6.70
CA GLY A 95 2.11 15.81 6.38
C GLY A 95 3.12 15.61 5.25
N SER A 96 4.32 16.17 5.40
CA SER A 96 5.38 16.17 4.38
C SER A 96 6.48 15.15 4.63
N ALA A 97 6.28 14.19 5.55
CA ALA A 97 7.26 13.16 5.83
C ALA A 97 7.35 12.19 4.64
N ASN A 98 8.58 11.90 4.20
CA ASN A 98 8.85 10.98 3.10
C ASN A 98 8.78 9.51 3.54
N ALA A 99 7.81 9.12 4.38
CA ALA A 99 7.69 7.77 4.91
C ALA A 99 6.41 7.07 4.45
N VAL A 100 6.52 5.77 4.15
CA VAL A 100 5.40 4.84 3.97
C VAL A 100 5.58 3.70 4.94
N TYR A 101 4.49 3.31 5.60
CA TYR A 101 4.45 2.17 6.50
C TYR A 101 3.68 1.04 5.85
N CYS A 102 4.30 -0.13 5.73
CA CYS A 102 3.69 -1.29 5.09
C CYS A 102 3.76 -2.52 5.99
N ALA A 103 2.70 -3.32 5.98
CA ALA A 103 2.74 -4.70 6.40
C ALA A 103 3.01 -5.57 5.16
N ALA A 104 4.09 -6.33 5.18
CA ALA A 104 4.51 -7.16 4.05
C ALA A 104 4.71 -8.62 4.49
N PRO A 105 4.13 -9.59 3.75
CA PRO A 105 4.30 -11.01 4.06
C PRO A 105 5.77 -11.41 4.09
N ARG A 106 6.17 -12.17 5.10
CA ARG A 106 7.50 -12.80 5.16
C ARG A 106 7.73 -13.81 4.04
N PHE A 107 6.64 -14.44 3.57
CA PHE A 107 6.63 -15.38 2.47
C PHE A 107 5.38 -15.14 1.61
N ILE A 108 5.55 -15.03 0.30
CA ILE A 108 4.44 -14.91 -0.64
C ILE A 108 3.88 -16.32 -0.90
N PRO A 109 2.62 -16.62 -0.57
CA PRO A 109 2.02 -17.90 -0.89
C PRO A 109 1.94 -18.08 -2.41
N ASN A 110 2.25 -19.29 -2.90
CA ASN A 110 2.14 -19.60 -4.32
C ASN A 110 0.67 -19.73 -4.74
N ASN A 111 0.04 -18.61 -5.12
CA ASN A 111 -1.38 -18.55 -5.48
C ASN A 111 -1.66 -17.35 -6.42
N SER A 112 -2.85 -17.27 -7.01
CA SER A 112 -3.31 -16.15 -7.82
C SER A 112 -3.59 -14.92 -6.94
N LEU A 113 -2.56 -14.09 -6.71
CA LEU A 113 -2.66 -12.87 -5.93
C LEU A 113 -3.02 -11.67 -6.80
N PRO A 114 -3.90 -10.76 -6.34
CA PRO A 114 -4.47 -10.70 -4.99
C PRO A 114 -5.77 -11.51 -4.78
N ASP A 115 -6.32 -12.15 -5.81
CA ASP A 115 -7.66 -12.78 -5.81
C ASP A 115 -7.82 -13.76 -4.65
N ALA A 116 -6.88 -14.68 -4.48
CA ALA A 116 -6.92 -15.68 -3.42
C ALA A 116 -6.85 -15.06 -2.01
N TRP A 117 -6.12 -13.96 -1.84
CA TRP A 117 -6.04 -13.27 -0.55
C TRP A 117 -7.35 -12.51 -0.25
N TYR A 118 -7.89 -11.82 -1.26
CA TYR A 118 -9.14 -11.08 -1.17
C TYR A 118 -10.35 -12.00 -0.91
N GLN A 119 -10.33 -13.21 -1.47
CA GLN A 119 -11.33 -14.26 -1.24
C GLN A 119 -11.13 -15.01 0.08
N GLY A 120 -10.06 -14.73 0.83
CA GLY A 120 -9.75 -15.42 2.09
C GLY A 120 -9.20 -16.85 1.94
N ILE A 121 -8.86 -17.29 0.72
CA ILE A 121 -8.24 -18.59 0.45
C ILE A 121 -6.84 -18.67 1.06
N VAL A 122 -6.09 -17.57 1.00
CA VAL A 122 -4.79 -17.45 1.65
C VAL A 122 -4.78 -16.29 2.65
N SER A 123 -3.91 -16.40 3.65
CA SER A 123 -3.58 -15.32 4.58
C SER A 123 -2.08 -15.16 4.66
N PHE A 124 -1.64 -13.96 4.99
CA PHE A 124 -0.23 -13.63 5.12
C PHE A 124 0.28 -13.78 6.55
N SER A 125 1.60 -13.67 6.69
CA SER A 125 2.31 -13.60 7.98
C SER A 125 3.31 -12.46 7.86
N ASP A 126 2.88 -11.26 8.25
CA ASP A 126 3.52 -10.01 7.91
C ASP A 126 4.71 -9.65 8.84
N GLY A 127 5.69 -8.97 8.26
CA GLY A 127 6.56 -8.04 8.96
C GLY A 127 6.15 -6.59 8.64
N PHE A 128 6.50 -5.67 9.52
CA PHE A 128 6.20 -4.25 9.40
C PHE A 128 7.45 -3.47 9.01
N TRP A 129 7.29 -2.58 8.04
CA TRP A 129 8.37 -1.85 7.41
C TRP A 129 8.04 -0.36 7.36
N GLN A 130 9.04 0.47 7.62
CA GLN A 130 9.07 1.87 7.22
C GLN A 130 9.90 1.96 5.94
N ILE A 131 9.40 2.73 4.97
CA ILE A 131 9.98 2.88 3.65
C ILE A 131 10.19 4.36 3.41
N ASP A 132 11.42 4.75 3.08
CA ASP A 132 11.69 6.07 2.56
C ASP A 132 11.12 6.18 1.13
N SER A 133 10.16 7.08 0.94
CA SER A 133 9.38 7.18 -0.29
C SER A 133 10.10 7.84 -1.47
N GLU A 134 11.32 8.35 -1.27
CA GLU A 134 12.14 8.95 -2.33
C GLU A 134 13.25 8.00 -2.80
N SER A 135 13.81 7.21 -1.88
CA SER A 135 14.91 6.29 -2.17
C SER A 135 14.48 4.83 -2.23
N GLY A 136 13.32 4.48 -1.67
CA GLY A 136 12.89 3.09 -1.48
C GLY A 136 13.61 2.37 -0.35
N THR A 137 14.42 3.08 0.45
CA THR A 137 15.18 2.51 1.58
C THR A 137 14.23 1.89 2.61
N LEU A 138 14.53 0.67 3.03
CA LEU A 138 13.70 -0.12 3.95
C LEU A 138 14.28 -0.13 5.36
N LYS A 139 13.43 0.10 6.36
CA LYS A 139 13.71 -0.09 7.78
C LYS A 139 12.69 -1.05 8.38
N ILE A 140 13.17 -2.13 9.01
CA ILE A 140 12.30 -3.07 9.74
C ILE A 140 11.81 -2.39 11.02
N LEU A 141 10.51 -2.46 11.27
CA LEU A 141 9.89 -1.95 12.50
C LEU A 141 9.54 -3.07 13.47
N ALA A 142 8.97 -4.16 12.96
CA ALA A 142 8.55 -5.32 13.74
C ALA A 142 8.34 -6.53 12.83
N GLY A 143 8.33 -7.74 13.39
CA GLY A 143 7.95 -8.95 12.66
C GLY A 143 8.39 -10.23 13.38
N GLY A 144 7.64 -11.31 13.16
CA GLY A 144 8.04 -12.66 13.53
C GLY A 144 7.66 -13.15 14.94
N ALA A 145 7.25 -12.26 15.84
CA ALA A 145 6.75 -12.65 17.17
C ALA A 145 5.29 -13.15 17.13
N GLU A 146 4.44 -12.44 16.40
CA GLU A 146 3.02 -12.75 16.23
C GLU A 146 2.71 -13.10 14.77
N ASP A 147 1.70 -13.94 14.56
CA ASP A 147 1.22 -14.28 13.22
C ASP A 147 0.12 -13.31 12.78
N ILE A 148 0.52 -12.23 12.11
CA ILE A 148 -0.35 -11.11 11.74
C ILE A 148 -0.55 -11.06 10.22
N ASP A 149 -1.79 -10.91 9.76
CA ASP A 149 -2.13 -10.49 8.38
C ASP A 149 -2.82 -9.13 8.48
N ALA A 150 -2.06 -8.03 8.47
CA ALA A 150 -2.58 -6.70 8.78
C ALA A 150 -3.39 -6.11 7.62
N ILE A 151 -4.57 -5.60 7.94
CA ILE A 151 -5.45 -4.86 7.02
C ILE A 151 -5.91 -3.56 7.68
N ASN A 152 -6.47 -2.65 6.87
CA ASN A 152 -7.02 -1.38 7.34
C ASN A 152 -6.00 -0.56 8.14
N LEU A 153 -4.79 -0.40 7.58
CA LEU A 153 -3.72 0.36 8.22
C LEU A 153 -4.07 1.86 8.26
N PHE A 154 -3.86 2.50 9.40
CA PHE A 154 -3.93 3.95 9.55
C PHE A 154 -2.98 4.45 10.65
N LEU A 155 -2.61 5.72 10.58
CA LEU A 155 -1.72 6.37 11.55
C LEU A 155 -2.51 7.29 12.48
N ASP A 156 -1.98 7.54 13.68
CA ASP A 156 -2.42 8.70 14.45
C ASP A 156 -1.92 10.01 13.82
N PRO A 157 -2.51 11.17 14.14
CA PRO A 157 -2.14 12.45 13.53
C PRO A 157 -0.68 12.87 13.71
N GLU A 158 0.03 12.27 14.67
CA GLU A 158 1.43 12.58 15.00
C GLU A 158 2.41 11.53 14.44
N ASP A 159 1.94 10.53 13.69
CA ASP A 159 2.72 9.42 13.14
C ASP A 159 3.53 8.64 14.20
N LYS A 160 3.02 8.55 15.44
CA LYS A 160 3.65 7.81 16.54
C LYS A 160 3.19 6.37 16.63
N PHE A 161 2.03 6.05 16.06
CA PHE A 161 1.42 4.75 16.13
C PHE A 161 0.82 4.36 14.77
N LEU A 162 1.13 3.14 14.35
CA LEU A 162 0.44 2.45 13.27
C LEU A 162 -0.63 1.55 13.85
N PHE A 163 -1.88 1.79 13.48
CA PHE A 163 -3.02 0.94 13.83
C PHE A 163 -3.38 0.05 12.65
N PHE A 164 -3.86 -1.16 12.93
CA PHE A 164 -4.30 -2.12 11.93
C PHE A 164 -5.21 -3.18 12.56
N THR A 165 -6.02 -3.84 11.73
CA THR A 165 -6.78 -5.02 12.13
C THR A 165 -6.03 -6.27 11.69
N ASN A 166 -5.90 -7.27 12.56
CA ASN A 166 -5.38 -8.57 12.16
C ASN A 166 -6.49 -9.36 11.42
N LYS A 167 -6.34 -9.60 10.12
CA LYS A 167 -7.32 -10.31 9.29
C LYS A 167 -7.59 -11.74 9.77
N LYS A 168 -6.66 -12.36 10.53
CA LYS A 168 -6.80 -13.74 11.00
C LYS A 168 -7.86 -13.90 12.09
N ASP A 169 -7.98 -12.93 12.99
CA ASP A 169 -8.87 -12.99 14.17
C ASP A 169 -9.77 -11.74 14.32
N ASN A 170 -9.62 -10.76 13.44
CA ASN A 170 -10.31 -9.46 13.43
C ASN A 170 -10.06 -8.57 14.66
N THR A 171 -8.99 -8.82 15.40
CA THR A 171 -8.61 -7.98 16.54
C THR A 171 -7.89 -6.70 16.09
N LEU A 172 -8.08 -5.61 16.84
CA LEU A 172 -7.40 -4.33 16.60
C LEU A 172 -6.06 -4.29 17.31
N TRP A 173 -5.02 -3.89 16.60
CA TRP A 173 -3.64 -3.79 17.09
C TRP A 173 -3.09 -2.40 16.87
N ARG A 174 -2.03 -2.08 17.63
CA ARG A 174 -1.19 -0.91 17.41
C ARG A 174 0.29 -1.29 17.47
N LEU A 175 1.09 -0.65 16.64
CA LEU A 175 2.54 -0.68 16.67
C LEU A 175 3.05 0.73 16.97
N ARG A 176 3.93 0.87 17.96
CA ARG A 176 4.61 2.14 18.24
C ARG A 176 5.70 2.35 17.19
N LEU A 177 5.63 3.47 16.49
CA LEU A 177 6.67 3.92 15.57
C LEU A 177 7.69 4.69 16.40
N ALA A 178 8.94 4.25 16.41
CA ALA A 178 9.99 4.99 17.10
C ALA A 178 10.15 6.36 16.41
N ALA A 179 10.08 7.44 17.19
CA ALA A 179 10.47 8.76 16.69
C ALA A 179 11.92 8.66 16.21
N GLY A 180 12.24 9.29 15.08
CA GLY A 180 13.63 9.53 14.72
C GLY A 180 14.29 10.29 15.87
N ASP A 181 15.40 9.75 16.39
CA ASP A 181 16.31 10.48 17.27
C ASP A 181 16.92 11.68 16.55
#